data_AF-A0A1Q7X7Y8-F1
#
_entry.id   AF-A0A1Q7X7Y8-F1
#
_cell.length_a   1.000
_cell.length_b   1.000
_cell.length_c   1.000
_cell.angle_alpha   90.00
_cell.angle_beta   90.00
_cell.angle_gamma   90.00
#
_symmetry.space_group_name_H-M   'P 1'
#
loop_
_entity.id
_entity.type
_entity.pdbx_description
1 polymer ?
#
loop_
_entity_poly.entity_id
_entity_poly.type
_entity_poly.pdbx_seq_one_letter_code
_entity_poly.pdbx_strand_id
1 'polypeptide(L)'
;MILAADEVEAVTRQAVEEYPREACGVVLVRGAERRLLRCRNDQDALHARDPRRYPRDARTAYHIADADRLTMVRLEQEGFTPAVIYHSHVEAGAYFSETDKRQALMNGEPIYPEATYVVVSVVGGRVEALNGFRWDPGAQDFRPVEVSWEGAVSSEGAPRSKAMKSSRELFAAAERVIPGGVNSPVRAFRGVGGQPFFVAWAEGARLWDVDGRSYIDFVGSWGPLVLGHAAPAVVGAVVDAAARGTSYGTPTAGEVEMAEAITAAYPSMELMRLVSSGTEAAMSAIRVARGATGRDLIVKFEGCYHGHDDSLLVKAGSGGATFSIPDSRGVPESLARLTVTAPFNDLGAVRTIFRGASDAGFPRGPAGALHAARRGVDL
;
A
#
# COMPACT_ATOMS: atom_id res chain seq x y z
N MET A 1 -24.90 -27.17 -11.94
CA MET A 1 -24.99 -25.80 -12.46
C MET A 1 -25.22 -24.87 -11.29
N ILE A 2 -24.36 -23.87 -11.06
CA ILE A 2 -24.42 -23.00 -9.87
C ILE A 2 -25.51 -21.93 -10.08
N LEU A 3 -25.38 -21.18 -11.17
CA LEU A 3 -26.38 -20.25 -11.68
C LEU A 3 -26.82 -20.72 -13.08
N ALA A 4 -28.12 -20.62 -13.37
CA ALA A 4 -28.67 -20.75 -14.72
C ALA A 4 -28.38 -19.49 -15.55
N ALA A 5 -28.45 -19.58 -16.88
CA ALA A 5 -28.07 -18.47 -17.76
C ALA A 5 -28.89 -17.18 -17.50
N ASP A 6 -30.19 -17.31 -17.27
CA ASP A 6 -31.10 -16.23 -16.92
C ASP A 6 -30.79 -15.63 -15.53
N GLU A 7 -30.38 -16.47 -14.58
CA GLU A 7 -29.95 -16.01 -13.24
C GLU A 7 -28.65 -15.22 -13.33
N VAL A 8 -27.69 -15.66 -14.15
CA VAL A 8 -26.44 -14.93 -14.38
C VAL A 8 -26.71 -13.56 -15.01
N GLU A 9 -27.60 -13.50 -16.01
CA GLU A 9 -28.01 -12.23 -16.62
C GLU A 9 -28.65 -11.29 -15.57
N ALA A 10 -29.55 -11.82 -14.74
CA ALA A 10 -30.21 -11.04 -13.70
C ALA A 10 -29.24 -10.51 -12.63
N VAL A 11 -28.31 -11.35 -12.16
CA VAL A 11 -27.28 -10.98 -11.18
C VAL A 11 -26.36 -9.90 -11.73
N THR A 12 -25.85 -10.08 -12.95
CA THR A 12 -24.93 -9.13 -13.59
C THR A 12 -25.62 -7.81 -13.94
N ARG A 13 -26.87 -7.85 -14.43
CA ARG A 13 -27.69 -6.65 -14.65
C ARG A 13 -27.90 -5.86 -13.36
N GLN A 14 -28.27 -6.53 -12.26
CA GLN A 14 -28.44 -5.87 -10.97
C GLN A 14 -27.13 -5.19 -10.51
N ALA A 15 -25.99 -5.86 -10.64
CA ALA A 15 -24.70 -5.30 -10.24
C ALA A 15 -24.35 -4.00 -11.00
N VAL A 16 -24.72 -3.91 -12.28
CA VAL A 16 -24.57 -2.68 -13.08
C VAL A 16 -25.60 -1.61 -12.69
N GLU A 17 -26.86 -1.99 -12.47
CA GLU A 17 -27.93 -1.06 -12.07
C GLU A 17 -27.65 -0.37 -10.72
N GLU A 18 -27.01 -1.08 -9.79
CA GLU A 18 -26.77 -0.58 -8.44
C GLU A 18 -25.47 0.21 -8.30
N TYR A 19 -24.54 0.10 -9.26
CA TYR A 19 -23.30 0.87 -9.30
C TYR A 19 -23.56 2.39 -9.16
N PRO A 20 -22.82 3.11 -8.30
CA PRO A 20 -21.58 2.71 -7.60
C PRO A 20 -21.80 2.02 -6.24
N ARG A 21 -23.01 1.52 -5.94
CA ARG A 21 -23.29 0.75 -4.73
C ARG A 21 -23.21 -0.75 -5.02
N GLU A 22 -23.11 -1.53 -3.95
CA GLU A 22 -23.08 -2.99 -4.05
C GLU A 22 -24.48 -3.57 -4.19
N ALA A 23 -24.65 -4.42 -5.20
CA ALA A 23 -25.79 -5.30 -5.36
C ALA A 23 -25.73 -6.49 -4.42
N CYS A 24 -26.91 -7.01 -4.02
CA CYS A 24 -27.02 -8.29 -3.34
C CYS A 24 -28.25 -9.10 -3.73
N GLY A 25 -28.20 -10.40 -3.45
CA GLY A 25 -29.37 -11.25 -3.56
C GLY A 25 -29.11 -12.71 -3.24
N VAL A 26 -30.15 -13.50 -3.36
CA VAL A 26 -30.12 -14.94 -3.11
C VAL A 26 -30.89 -15.68 -4.19
N VAL A 27 -30.38 -16.85 -4.58
CA VAL A 27 -31.12 -17.84 -5.36
C VAL A 27 -31.52 -18.97 -4.42
N LEU A 28 -32.83 -19.12 -4.27
CA LEU A 28 -33.50 -20.10 -3.43
C LEU A 28 -34.00 -21.27 -4.28
N VAL A 29 -33.90 -22.50 -3.78
CA VAL A 29 -34.30 -23.70 -4.51
C VAL A 29 -35.26 -24.57 -3.71
N ARG A 30 -36.22 -25.20 -4.38
CA ARG A 30 -37.12 -26.22 -3.83
C ARG A 30 -37.38 -27.29 -4.88
N GLY A 31 -36.68 -28.41 -4.79
CA GLY A 31 -36.68 -29.41 -5.86
C GLY A 31 -36.11 -28.81 -7.15
N ALA A 32 -36.90 -28.79 -8.23
CA ALA A 32 -36.53 -28.16 -9.50
C ALA A 32 -36.89 -26.66 -9.57
N GLU A 33 -37.70 -26.16 -8.63
CA GLU A 33 -38.09 -24.75 -8.60
C GLU A 33 -36.94 -23.89 -8.09
N ARG A 34 -36.65 -22.79 -8.80
CA ARG A 34 -35.62 -21.80 -8.45
C ARG A 34 -36.23 -20.41 -8.39
N ARG A 35 -35.86 -19.62 -7.40
CA ARG A 35 -36.32 -18.23 -7.23
C ARG A 35 -35.15 -17.33 -6.93
N LEU A 36 -34.92 -16.34 -7.79
CA LEU A 36 -33.97 -15.27 -7.55
C LEU A 36 -34.68 -14.14 -6.80
N LEU A 37 -34.18 -13.80 -5.63
CA LEU A 37 -34.58 -12.65 -4.84
C LEU A 37 -33.47 -11.61 -4.91
N ARG A 38 -33.77 -10.44 -5.48
CA ARG A 38 -32.90 -9.26 -5.37
C ARG A 38 -33.05 -8.73 -3.96
N CYS A 39 -31.94 -8.60 -3.26
CA CYS A 39 -31.91 -8.02 -1.92
C CYS A 39 -31.38 -6.59 -2.02
N ARG A 40 -31.77 -5.75 -1.07
CA ARG A 40 -31.16 -4.44 -0.87
C ARG A 40 -29.99 -4.56 0.09
N ASN A 41 -28.83 -4.00 -0.30
CA ASN A 41 -27.71 -3.85 0.62
C ASN A 41 -27.95 -2.61 1.49
N ASP A 42 -28.30 -2.82 2.75
CA ASP A 42 -28.53 -1.76 3.72
C ASP A 42 -27.25 -1.35 4.45
N GLN A 43 -26.10 -1.93 4.10
CA GLN A 43 -24.84 -1.62 4.77
C GLN A 43 -24.52 -0.11 4.74
N ASP A 44 -24.77 0.58 3.62
CA ASP A 44 -24.53 2.03 3.54
C ASP A 44 -25.44 2.81 4.51
N ALA A 45 -26.70 2.40 4.66
CA ALA A 45 -27.66 3.02 5.56
C ALA A 45 -27.37 2.70 7.04
N LEU A 46 -26.91 1.48 7.32
CA LEU A 46 -26.52 1.04 8.66
C LEU A 46 -25.21 1.67 9.11
N HIS A 47 -24.23 1.75 8.21
CA HIS A 47 -22.97 2.45 8.44
C HIS A 47 -23.21 3.94 8.73
N ALA A 48 -24.07 4.61 7.97
CA ALA A 48 -24.41 6.01 8.22
C ALA A 48 -25.05 6.24 9.61
N ARG A 49 -25.73 5.22 10.18
CA ARG A 49 -26.36 5.30 11.50
C ARG A 49 -25.40 4.97 12.64
N ASP A 50 -24.59 3.92 12.48
CA ASP A 50 -23.62 3.48 13.49
C ASP A 50 -22.37 2.88 12.80
N PRO A 51 -21.39 3.74 12.44
CA PRO A 51 -20.17 3.32 11.74
C PRO A 51 -19.32 2.31 12.54
N ARG A 52 -19.45 2.28 13.87
CA ARG A 52 -18.69 1.38 14.74
C ARG A 52 -19.28 -0.02 14.73
N ARG A 53 -20.61 -0.12 14.75
CA ARG A 53 -21.34 -1.39 14.70
C ARG A 53 -21.40 -1.97 13.29
N TYR A 54 -21.45 -1.11 12.28
CA TYR A 54 -21.53 -1.48 10.87
C TYR A 54 -20.38 -0.82 10.10
N PRO A 55 -19.12 -1.24 10.33
CA PRO A 55 -17.99 -0.68 9.62
C PRO A 55 -18.14 -0.91 8.11
N ARG A 56 -17.82 0.13 7.33
CA ARG A 56 -17.81 0.12 5.87
C ARG A 56 -16.45 0.61 5.43
N ASP A 57 -15.74 -0.21 4.66
CA ASP A 57 -14.79 0.29 3.67
C ASP A 57 -15.41 0.02 2.28
N ALA A 58 -14.92 0.65 1.22
CA ALA A 58 -15.46 0.50 -0.14
C ALA A 58 -15.37 -0.92 -0.74
N ARG A 59 -14.89 -1.91 0.03
CA ARG A 59 -14.54 -3.25 -0.45
C ARG A 59 -15.13 -4.41 0.35
N THR A 60 -15.60 -4.19 1.59
CA THR A 60 -15.75 -5.31 2.53
C THR A 60 -17.00 -5.28 3.40
N ALA A 61 -18.15 -4.76 2.96
CA ALA A 61 -19.30 -4.79 3.85
C ALA A 61 -20.65 -5.01 3.16
N TYR A 62 -21.29 -6.11 3.54
CA TYR A 62 -22.54 -6.60 2.98
C TYR A 62 -23.58 -6.81 4.10
N HIS A 63 -24.77 -6.21 3.98
CA HIS A 63 -25.88 -6.48 4.91
C HIS A 63 -27.21 -6.51 4.17
N ILE A 64 -27.81 -7.69 4.06
CA ILE A 64 -29.17 -7.87 3.52
C ILE A 64 -30.16 -7.10 4.40
N ALA A 65 -31.01 -6.27 3.79
CA ALA A 65 -32.08 -5.55 4.47
C ALA A 65 -33.01 -6.48 5.26
N ASP A 66 -33.53 -6.03 6.41
CA ASP A 66 -34.37 -6.85 7.29
C ASP A 66 -35.65 -7.35 6.61
N ALA A 67 -36.24 -6.56 5.71
CA ALA A 67 -37.42 -6.96 4.94
C ALA A 67 -37.12 -8.13 3.98
N ASP A 68 -35.93 -8.15 3.39
CA ASP A 68 -35.50 -9.23 2.50
C ASP A 68 -35.12 -10.47 3.31
N ARG A 69 -34.52 -10.31 4.50
CA ARG A 69 -34.30 -11.43 5.44
C ARG A 69 -35.61 -12.07 5.88
N LEU A 70 -36.65 -11.28 6.20
CA LEU A 70 -37.97 -11.81 6.54
C LEU A 70 -38.60 -12.57 5.37
N THR A 71 -38.40 -12.08 4.14
CA THR A 71 -38.85 -12.76 2.92
C THR A 71 -38.13 -14.09 2.73
N MET A 72 -36.81 -14.14 2.97
CA MET A 72 -36.03 -15.38 2.95
C MET A 72 -36.54 -16.39 3.98
N VAL A 73 -36.73 -15.96 5.23
CA VAL A 73 -37.25 -16.83 6.30
C VAL A 73 -38.61 -17.42 5.95
N ARG A 74 -39.51 -16.61 5.35
CA ARG A 74 -40.81 -17.11 4.89
C ARG A 74 -40.68 -18.16 3.78
N LEU A 75 -39.80 -17.93 2.81
CA LEU A 75 -39.56 -18.88 1.73
C LEU A 75 -38.90 -20.17 2.26
N GLU A 76 -38.02 -20.07 3.25
CA GLU A 76 -37.48 -21.24 3.96
C GLU A 76 -38.57 -22.05 4.66
N GLN A 77 -39.55 -21.40 5.30
CA GLN A 77 -40.73 -22.07 5.86
C GLN A 77 -41.62 -22.73 4.80
N GLU A 78 -41.61 -22.22 3.57
CA GLU A 78 -42.28 -22.81 2.40
C GLU A 78 -41.46 -23.93 1.73
N GLY A 79 -40.30 -24.29 2.31
CA GLY A 79 -39.44 -25.40 1.91
C GLY A 79 -38.35 -25.04 0.90
N PHE A 80 -38.06 -23.75 0.70
CA PHE A 80 -36.91 -23.33 -0.11
C PHE A 80 -35.62 -23.33 0.71
N THR A 81 -34.48 -23.56 0.05
CA THR A 81 -33.15 -23.41 0.67
C THR A 81 -32.26 -22.51 -0.18
N PRO A 82 -31.40 -21.67 0.44
CA PRO A 82 -30.42 -20.89 -0.32
C PRO A 82 -29.42 -21.80 -1.03
N ALA A 83 -29.38 -21.71 -2.37
CA ALA A 83 -28.39 -22.39 -3.19
C ALA A 83 -27.24 -21.46 -3.60
N VAL A 84 -27.54 -20.18 -3.84
CA VAL A 84 -26.54 -19.17 -4.16
C VAL A 84 -26.83 -17.91 -3.37
N ILE A 85 -25.80 -17.34 -2.75
CA ILE A 85 -25.84 -16.00 -2.15
C ILE A 85 -24.86 -15.16 -2.95
N TYR A 86 -25.25 -13.99 -3.43
CA TYR A 86 -24.36 -13.17 -4.25
C TYR A 86 -24.32 -11.72 -3.81
N HIS A 87 -23.19 -11.09 -4.08
CA HIS A 87 -22.99 -9.65 -3.96
C HIS A 87 -22.00 -9.14 -4.98
N SER A 88 -21.96 -7.82 -5.16
CA SER A 88 -20.97 -7.18 -6.04
C SER A 88 -19.90 -6.43 -5.26
N HIS A 89 -18.66 -6.46 -5.74
CA HIS A 89 -17.60 -5.55 -5.35
C HIS A 89 -17.48 -4.41 -6.35
N VAL A 90 -17.37 -3.18 -5.86
CA VAL A 90 -17.23 -1.97 -6.67
C VAL A 90 -15.76 -1.55 -6.72
N GLU A 91 -15.22 -1.32 -7.93
CA GLU A 91 -13.81 -0.96 -8.17
C GLU A 91 -12.80 -1.95 -7.54
N ALA A 92 -13.20 -3.23 -7.44
CA ALA A 92 -12.40 -4.31 -6.90
C ALA A 92 -12.73 -5.66 -7.56
N GLY A 93 -11.80 -6.61 -7.49
CA GLY A 93 -11.94 -7.94 -8.10
C GLY A 93 -12.97 -8.83 -7.39
N ALA A 94 -13.37 -9.91 -8.06
CA ALA A 94 -14.30 -10.92 -7.55
C ALA A 94 -13.58 -11.93 -6.65
N TYR A 95 -13.17 -11.50 -5.45
CA TYR A 95 -12.55 -12.36 -4.43
C TYR A 95 -13.46 -12.46 -3.20
N PHE A 96 -13.29 -13.51 -2.38
CA PHE A 96 -14.03 -13.66 -1.13
C PHE A 96 -13.23 -13.08 0.03
N SER A 97 -13.62 -11.90 0.51
CA SER A 97 -12.91 -11.14 1.55
C SER A 97 -13.10 -11.75 2.94
N GLU A 98 -12.27 -11.35 3.90
CA GLU A 98 -12.43 -11.78 5.30
C GLU A 98 -13.75 -11.29 5.92
N THR A 99 -14.33 -10.17 5.46
CA THR A 99 -15.67 -9.78 5.91
C THR A 99 -16.74 -10.70 5.32
N ASP A 100 -16.64 -11.05 4.05
CA ASP A 100 -17.59 -11.98 3.41
C ASP A 100 -17.59 -13.32 4.15
N LYS A 101 -16.39 -13.82 4.50
CA LYS A 101 -16.23 -15.02 5.34
C LYS A 101 -16.88 -14.83 6.71
N ARG A 102 -16.60 -13.75 7.44
CA ARG A 102 -17.19 -13.49 8.76
C ARG A 102 -18.71 -13.43 8.72
N GLN A 103 -19.30 -12.91 7.64
CA GLN A 103 -20.75 -12.79 7.49
C GLN A 103 -21.41 -14.08 7.04
N ALA A 104 -20.68 -14.92 6.30
CA ALA A 104 -21.11 -16.26 5.92
C ALA A 104 -21.05 -17.26 7.09
N LEU A 105 -20.32 -16.94 8.17
CA LEU A 105 -20.11 -17.80 9.33
C LEU A 105 -20.94 -17.36 10.55
N MET A 106 -21.42 -18.32 11.33
CA MET A 106 -21.99 -18.14 12.66
C MET A 106 -21.33 -19.14 13.61
N ASN A 107 -20.68 -18.64 14.67
CA ASN A 107 -19.90 -19.46 15.62
C ASN A 107 -18.81 -20.33 14.96
N GLY A 108 -18.24 -19.88 13.84
CA GLY A 108 -17.18 -20.60 13.11
C GLY A 108 -17.68 -21.62 12.10
N GLU A 109 -19.00 -21.79 11.94
CA GLU A 109 -19.60 -22.67 10.94
C GLU A 109 -20.41 -21.87 9.92
N PRO A 110 -20.46 -22.28 8.64
CA PRO A 110 -21.23 -21.58 7.63
C PRO A 110 -22.73 -21.61 7.94
N ILE A 111 -23.38 -20.45 7.87
CA ILE A 111 -24.84 -20.31 8.08
C ILE A 111 -25.60 -21.16 7.06
N TYR A 112 -25.10 -21.20 5.82
CA TYR A 112 -25.60 -22.02 4.73
C TYR A 112 -24.44 -22.85 4.14
N PRO A 113 -24.18 -24.07 4.67
CA PRO A 113 -23.04 -24.89 4.26
C PRO A 113 -23.05 -25.30 2.79
N GLU A 114 -24.25 -25.54 2.26
CA GLU A 114 -24.47 -26.01 0.88
C GLU A 114 -24.56 -24.86 -0.15
N ALA A 115 -24.63 -23.62 0.32
CA ALA A 115 -24.74 -22.46 -0.57
C ALA A 115 -23.40 -22.16 -1.25
N THR A 116 -23.46 -21.73 -2.51
CA THR A 116 -22.32 -21.10 -3.18
C THR A 116 -22.41 -19.59 -3.01
N TYR A 117 -21.32 -18.98 -2.58
CA TYR A 117 -21.19 -17.52 -2.47
C TYR A 117 -20.61 -16.99 -3.77
N VAL A 118 -21.30 -16.10 -4.46
CA VAL A 118 -20.88 -15.55 -5.76
C VAL A 118 -20.56 -14.07 -5.61
N VAL A 119 -19.35 -13.70 -6.01
CA VAL A 119 -18.90 -12.30 -6.00
C VAL A 119 -18.82 -11.79 -7.44
N VAL A 120 -19.44 -10.64 -7.69
CA VAL A 120 -19.46 -9.95 -8.99
C VAL A 120 -18.55 -8.73 -8.92
N SER A 121 -17.50 -8.66 -9.73
CA SER A 121 -16.64 -7.48 -9.84
C SER A 121 -17.27 -6.47 -10.80
N VAL A 122 -17.48 -5.24 -10.34
CA VAL A 122 -17.97 -4.12 -11.16
C VAL A 122 -16.96 -2.97 -11.12
N VAL A 123 -16.37 -2.65 -12.28
CA VAL A 123 -15.34 -1.60 -12.43
C VAL A 123 -15.79 -0.64 -13.51
N GLY A 124 -15.81 0.66 -13.23
CA GLY A 124 -16.26 1.67 -14.19
C GLY A 124 -17.68 1.43 -14.72
N GLY A 125 -18.57 0.86 -13.89
CA GLY A 125 -19.95 0.53 -14.26
C GLY A 125 -20.11 -0.68 -15.17
N ARG A 126 -19.10 -1.56 -15.28
CA ARG A 126 -19.16 -2.79 -16.08
C ARG A 126 -18.78 -4.00 -15.24
N VAL A 127 -19.42 -5.14 -15.49
CA VAL A 127 -19.02 -6.41 -14.86
C VAL A 127 -17.73 -6.90 -15.50
N GLU A 128 -16.68 -7.03 -14.68
CA GLU A 128 -15.35 -7.51 -15.11
C GLU A 128 -15.14 -8.99 -14.79
N ALA A 129 -15.73 -9.50 -13.69
CA ALA A 129 -15.56 -10.88 -13.26
C ALA A 129 -16.74 -11.37 -12.42
N LEU A 130 -16.93 -12.69 -12.40
CA LEU A 130 -17.92 -13.36 -11.55
C LEU A 130 -17.32 -14.68 -11.05
N ASN A 131 -17.09 -14.78 -9.74
CA ASN A 131 -16.42 -15.94 -9.12
C ASN A 131 -17.30 -16.54 -8.02
N GLY A 132 -17.29 -17.88 -7.92
CA GLY A 132 -18.01 -18.61 -6.86
C GLY A 132 -17.07 -19.13 -5.79
N PHE A 133 -17.60 -19.30 -4.57
CA PHE A 133 -16.89 -19.81 -3.40
C PHE A 133 -17.79 -20.76 -2.62
N ARG A 134 -17.27 -21.92 -2.19
CA ARG A 134 -18.00 -22.89 -1.35
C ARG A 134 -17.19 -23.27 -0.13
N TRP A 135 -17.89 -23.57 0.96
CA TRP A 135 -17.26 -24.06 2.18
C TRP A 135 -16.59 -25.43 1.94
N ASP A 136 -15.34 -25.55 2.38
CA ASP A 136 -14.61 -26.81 2.45
C ASP A 136 -14.45 -27.20 3.94
N PRO A 137 -15.22 -28.19 4.44
CA PRO A 137 -15.14 -28.63 5.84
C PRO A 137 -13.74 -29.11 6.25
N GLY A 138 -12.95 -29.65 5.32
CA GLY A 138 -11.61 -30.15 5.61
C GLY A 138 -10.59 -29.02 5.75
N ALA A 139 -10.77 -27.94 5.01
CA ALA A 139 -9.93 -26.74 5.11
C ALA A 139 -10.41 -25.75 6.18
N GLN A 140 -11.66 -25.88 6.64
CA GLN A 140 -12.36 -24.88 7.45
C GLN A 140 -12.31 -23.48 6.81
N ASP A 141 -12.41 -23.42 5.48
CA ASP A 141 -12.39 -22.17 4.71
C ASP A 141 -13.20 -22.31 3.41
N PHE A 142 -13.48 -21.19 2.77
CA PHE A 142 -14.16 -21.13 1.48
C PHE A 142 -13.16 -21.28 0.33
N ARG A 143 -13.45 -22.19 -0.61
CA ARG A 143 -12.63 -22.44 -1.80
C ARG A 143 -13.32 -21.96 -3.08
N PRO A 144 -12.54 -21.46 -4.06
CA PRO A 144 -13.09 -21.02 -5.33
C PRO A 144 -13.71 -22.18 -6.10
N VAL A 145 -14.84 -21.92 -6.75
CA VAL A 145 -15.55 -22.83 -7.66
C VAL A 145 -15.92 -22.09 -8.95
N GLU A 146 -15.85 -22.77 -10.09
CA GLU A 146 -16.17 -22.16 -11.38
C GLU A 146 -17.66 -21.87 -11.53
N VAL A 147 -17.99 -20.67 -12.00
CA VAL A 147 -19.34 -20.26 -12.37
C VAL A 147 -19.36 -19.95 -13.88
N SER A 148 -20.27 -20.57 -14.62
CA SER A 148 -20.42 -20.37 -16.06
C SER A 148 -21.11 -19.04 -16.39
N TRP A 149 -20.50 -18.19 -17.22
CA TRP A 149 -21.05 -16.89 -17.63
C TRP A 149 -20.71 -16.58 -19.10
N GLU A 150 -21.74 -16.33 -19.94
CA GLU A 150 -21.61 -16.03 -21.38
C GLU A 150 -21.22 -14.58 -21.70
N GLY A 151 -21.30 -13.67 -20.71
CA GLY A 151 -20.82 -12.28 -20.85
C GLY A 151 -19.31 -12.15 -20.78
N ALA A 152 -18.58 -13.27 -20.76
CA ALA A 152 -17.19 -13.31 -21.17
C ALA A 152 -17.10 -12.81 -22.62
N VAL A 153 -16.92 -11.50 -22.79
CA VAL A 153 -16.20 -10.99 -23.94
C VAL A 153 -14.97 -11.88 -24.02
N SER A 154 -14.84 -12.64 -25.11
CA SER A 154 -13.59 -13.31 -25.45
C SER A 154 -12.51 -12.31 -25.11
N SER A 155 -11.58 -12.74 -24.29
CA SER A 155 -10.65 -11.88 -23.58
C SER A 155 -9.71 -11.15 -24.55
N GLU A 156 -10.22 -10.21 -25.33
CA GLU A 156 -9.48 -9.39 -26.28
C GLU A 156 -9.68 -7.90 -25.97
N GLY A 157 -10.26 -7.57 -24.81
CA GLY A 157 -10.60 -6.18 -24.47
C GLY A 157 -10.49 -5.78 -22.99
N ALA A 158 -10.95 -6.59 -22.02
CA ALA A 158 -10.39 -6.50 -20.67
C ALA A 158 -8.96 -7.03 -20.76
N PRO A 159 -7.99 -6.58 -19.93
CA PRO A 159 -6.76 -7.34 -19.86
C PRO A 159 -7.18 -8.77 -19.54
N ARG A 160 -7.04 -9.68 -20.54
CA ARG A 160 -6.52 -11.01 -20.29
C ARG A 160 -5.58 -10.80 -19.11
N SER A 161 -5.60 -11.67 -18.12
CA SER A 161 -4.29 -12.03 -17.59
C SER A 161 -3.47 -12.37 -18.85
N LYS A 162 -2.75 -11.38 -19.40
CA LYS A 162 -1.53 -11.57 -20.16
C LYS A 162 -0.86 -12.54 -19.24
N ALA A 163 -0.85 -13.82 -19.60
CA ALA A 163 -0.50 -14.92 -18.70
C ALA A 163 0.45 -14.35 -17.65
N MET A 164 -0.08 -14.09 -16.44
CA MET A 164 0.54 -13.12 -15.52
C MET A 164 2.00 -13.49 -15.46
N LYS A 165 2.85 -12.60 -16.00
CA LYS A 165 4.24 -12.95 -16.22
C LYS A 165 4.78 -13.37 -14.87
N SER A 166 5.34 -14.57 -14.81
CA SER A 166 5.98 -15.06 -13.58
C SER A 166 7.04 -14.05 -13.12
N SER A 167 7.44 -14.10 -11.85
CA SER A 167 8.51 -13.21 -11.36
C SER A 167 9.76 -13.30 -12.23
N ARG A 168 10.07 -14.49 -12.74
CA ARG A 168 11.19 -14.75 -13.67
C ARG A 168 11.02 -14.01 -15.00
N GLU A 169 9.84 -14.06 -15.60
CA GLU A 169 9.55 -13.39 -16.87
C GLU A 169 9.51 -11.87 -16.73
N LEU A 170 8.99 -11.37 -15.60
CA LEU A 170 9.02 -9.94 -15.27
C LEU A 170 10.45 -9.45 -15.04
N PHE A 171 11.27 -10.20 -14.31
CA PHE A 171 12.66 -9.83 -14.09
C PHE A 171 13.45 -9.81 -15.40
N ALA A 172 13.32 -10.86 -16.22
CA ALA A 172 13.97 -10.91 -17.54
C ALA A 172 13.50 -9.79 -18.48
N ALA A 173 12.25 -9.34 -18.38
CA ALA A 173 11.77 -8.17 -19.10
C ALA A 173 12.32 -6.87 -18.52
N ALA A 174 12.40 -6.75 -17.20
CA ALA A 174 12.92 -5.59 -16.49
C ALA A 174 14.41 -5.37 -16.77
N GLU A 175 15.23 -6.42 -16.81
CA GLU A 175 16.67 -6.32 -17.11
C GLU A 175 16.96 -5.70 -18.48
N ARG A 176 16.01 -5.75 -19.42
CA ARG A 176 16.16 -5.13 -20.74
C ARG A 176 15.97 -3.62 -20.73
N VAL A 177 15.28 -3.08 -19.72
CA VAL A 177 14.84 -1.68 -19.70
C VAL A 177 15.17 -0.93 -18.41
N ILE A 178 15.57 -1.63 -17.35
CA ILE A 178 15.95 -1.08 -16.04
C ILE A 178 17.34 -1.62 -15.69
N PRO A 179 18.33 -0.77 -15.35
CA PRO A 179 19.65 -1.23 -14.96
C PRO A 179 19.60 -2.24 -13.80
N GLY A 180 20.05 -3.47 -14.06
CA GLY A 180 19.97 -4.56 -13.07
C GLY A 180 18.55 -5.04 -12.74
N GLY A 181 17.56 -4.69 -13.58
CA GLY A 181 16.17 -5.11 -13.45
C GLY A 181 15.37 -4.44 -12.34
N VAL A 182 15.93 -3.43 -11.65
CA VAL A 182 15.30 -2.83 -10.46
C VAL A 182 15.56 -1.33 -10.32
N ASN A 183 14.60 -0.61 -9.74
CA ASN A 183 14.72 0.83 -9.43
C ASN A 183 15.44 1.13 -8.10
N SER A 184 15.77 0.09 -7.32
CA SER A 184 16.59 0.22 -6.11
C SER A 184 17.52 -1.01 -6.01
N PRO A 185 18.85 -0.82 -5.93
CA PRO A 185 19.83 -1.92 -6.11
C PRO A 185 19.63 -3.13 -5.20
N VAL A 186 19.23 -2.91 -3.93
CA VAL A 186 19.02 -4.00 -2.96
C VAL A 186 17.95 -4.99 -3.42
N ARG A 187 16.99 -4.53 -4.22
CA ARG A 187 15.88 -5.35 -4.74
C ARG A 187 16.35 -6.37 -5.78
N ALA A 188 17.57 -6.27 -6.31
CA ALA A 188 18.10 -7.24 -7.27
C ALA A 188 18.60 -8.54 -6.62
N PHE A 189 18.50 -8.68 -5.29
CA PHE A 189 18.88 -9.89 -4.53
C PHE A 189 20.36 -10.30 -4.65
N ARG A 190 21.23 -9.45 -5.20
CA ARG A 190 22.66 -9.75 -5.40
C ARG A 190 23.38 -10.15 -4.11
N GLY A 191 22.98 -9.60 -2.97
CA GLY A 191 23.59 -9.90 -1.67
C GLY A 191 23.15 -11.23 -1.04
N VAL A 192 22.06 -11.83 -1.52
CA VAL A 192 21.48 -13.07 -0.98
C VAL A 192 21.44 -14.22 -1.99
N GLY A 193 21.73 -13.93 -3.27
CA GLY A 193 21.61 -14.88 -4.37
C GLY A 193 20.17 -15.09 -4.83
N GLY A 194 20.01 -15.82 -5.94
CA GLY A 194 18.70 -16.07 -6.54
C GLY A 194 18.17 -14.92 -7.41
N GLN A 195 16.87 -14.93 -7.66
CA GLN A 195 16.15 -13.91 -8.42
C GLN A 195 15.09 -13.26 -7.54
N PRO A 196 14.82 -11.95 -7.71
CA PRO A 196 13.76 -11.29 -6.96
C PRO A 196 12.38 -11.80 -7.39
N PHE A 197 11.45 -11.80 -6.44
CA PHE A 197 10.03 -11.99 -6.72
C PHE A 197 9.35 -10.64 -6.98
N PHE A 198 8.27 -10.66 -7.75
CA PHE A 198 7.47 -9.47 -8.03
C PHE A 198 6.19 -9.53 -7.21
N VAL A 199 5.94 -8.49 -6.40
CA VAL A 199 4.73 -8.40 -5.56
C VAL A 199 3.51 -8.13 -6.44
N ALA A 200 2.44 -8.89 -6.23
CA ALA A 200 1.13 -8.66 -6.84
C ALA A 200 0.26 -7.76 -5.94
N TRP A 201 0.16 -8.09 -4.65
CA TRP A 201 -0.61 -7.33 -3.67
C TRP A 201 -0.16 -7.64 -2.23
N ALA A 202 -0.66 -6.88 -1.26
CA ALA A 202 -0.28 -6.97 0.14
C ALA A 202 -1.42 -6.51 1.06
N GLU A 203 -1.53 -7.11 2.24
CA GLU A 203 -2.50 -6.76 3.28
C GLU A 203 -2.00 -7.20 4.66
N GLY A 204 -2.17 -6.33 5.66
CA GLY A 204 -1.75 -6.61 7.03
C GLY A 204 -0.26 -6.91 7.10
N ALA A 205 0.11 -8.08 7.64
CA ALA A 205 1.50 -8.50 7.75
C ALA A 205 1.99 -9.38 6.58
N ARG A 206 1.24 -9.46 5.47
CA ARG A 206 1.52 -10.41 4.38
C ARG A 206 1.63 -9.75 3.00
N LEU A 207 2.46 -10.37 2.17
CA LEU A 207 2.67 -10.08 0.75
C LEU A 207 2.31 -11.31 -0.07
N TRP A 208 1.77 -11.10 -1.26
CA TRP A 208 1.55 -12.13 -2.26
C TRP A 208 2.28 -11.74 -3.55
N ASP A 209 3.11 -12.65 -4.07
CA ASP A 209 3.80 -12.43 -5.33
C ASP A 209 2.91 -12.77 -6.55
N VAL A 210 3.39 -12.43 -7.74
CA VAL A 210 2.70 -12.73 -9.02
C VAL A 210 2.63 -14.22 -9.34
N ASP A 211 3.42 -15.05 -8.65
CA ASP A 211 3.43 -16.51 -8.77
C ASP A 211 2.45 -17.18 -7.77
N GLY A 212 1.71 -16.37 -6.99
CA GLY A 212 0.69 -16.83 -6.03
C GLY A 212 1.24 -17.25 -4.66
N ARG A 213 2.53 -17.03 -4.37
CA ARG A 213 3.14 -17.36 -3.08
C ARG A 213 2.89 -16.25 -2.08
N SER A 214 2.64 -16.64 -0.82
CA SER A 214 2.47 -15.69 0.28
C SER A 214 3.67 -15.69 1.23
N TYR A 215 3.97 -14.52 1.79
CA TYR A 215 5.09 -14.27 2.68
C TYR A 215 4.62 -13.48 3.90
N ILE A 216 5.14 -13.81 5.08
CA ILE A 216 5.07 -12.90 6.23
C ILE A 216 6.14 -11.84 6.02
N ASP A 217 5.75 -10.56 6.00
CA ASP A 217 6.63 -9.47 5.63
C ASP A 217 7.29 -8.81 6.85
N PHE A 218 8.59 -9.07 7.02
CA PHE A 218 9.44 -8.38 7.99
C PHE A 218 10.21 -7.20 7.37
N VAL A 219 10.08 -6.95 6.07
CA VAL A 219 10.67 -5.80 5.40
C VAL A 219 9.78 -4.56 5.59
N GLY A 220 8.45 -4.71 5.50
CA GLY A 220 7.50 -3.63 5.79
C GLY A 220 7.71 -2.39 4.92
N SER A 221 8.06 -2.60 3.65
CA SER A 221 8.51 -1.56 2.71
C SER A 221 9.66 -0.69 3.23
N TRP A 222 10.57 -1.29 4.01
CA TRP A 222 11.71 -0.63 4.66
C TRP A 222 11.32 0.35 5.78
N GLY A 223 10.15 0.14 6.42
CA GLY A 223 9.74 0.87 7.63
C GLY A 223 8.36 1.55 7.62
N PRO A 224 7.86 2.15 6.51
CA PRO A 224 6.64 2.98 6.55
C PRO A 224 5.37 2.24 6.99
N LEU A 225 5.34 0.92 6.86
CA LEU A 225 4.13 0.11 7.04
C LEU A 225 3.97 -0.41 8.47
N VAL A 226 4.14 0.47 9.46
CA VAL A 226 4.02 0.11 10.88
C VAL A 226 2.63 -0.38 11.27
N LEU A 227 1.58 0.06 10.54
CA LEU A 227 0.20 -0.39 10.71
C LEU A 227 -0.16 -1.61 9.83
N GLY A 228 0.83 -2.17 9.12
CA GLY A 228 0.63 -3.19 8.09
C GLY A 228 0.29 -2.63 6.71
N HIS A 229 0.36 -3.51 5.71
CA HIS A 229 -0.01 -3.23 4.32
C HIS A 229 -1.50 -2.92 4.21
N ALA A 230 -1.84 -1.95 3.35
CA ALA A 230 -3.21 -1.60 3.01
C ALA A 230 -4.14 -1.34 4.22
N ALA A 231 -3.61 -0.76 5.31
CA ALA A 231 -4.38 -0.44 6.50
C ALA A 231 -5.63 0.40 6.13
N PRO A 232 -6.87 -0.05 6.45
CA PRO A 232 -8.09 0.55 5.93
C PRO A 232 -8.22 2.07 6.19
N ALA A 233 -7.82 2.53 7.38
CA ALA A 233 -7.84 3.95 7.72
C ALA A 233 -6.91 4.79 6.84
N VAL A 234 -5.74 4.27 6.48
CA VAL A 234 -4.77 4.96 5.61
C VAL A 234 -5.26 4.95 4.16
N VAL A 235 -5.73 3.80 3.67
CA VAL A 235 -6.24 3.68 2.30
C VAL A 235 -7.45 4.58 2.09
N GLY A 236 -8.39 4.61 3.03
CA GLY A 236 -9.55 5.51 2.98
C GLY A 236 -9.14 6.98 2.88
N ALA A 237 -8.24 7.44 3.75
CA ALA A 237 -7.75 8.81 3.72
C ALA A 237 -7.04 9.18 2.39
N VAL A 238 -6.28 8.25 1.81
CA VAL A 238 -5.64 8.44 0.50
C VAL A 238 -6.67 8.53 -0.63
N VAL A 239 -7.69 7.67 -0.63
CA VAL A 239 -8.77 7.69 -1.63
C VAL A 239 -9.53 9.01 -1.57
N ASP A 240 -9.91 9.45 -0.36
CA ASP A 240 -10.61 10.71 -0.15
C ASP A 240 -9.78 11.91 -0.62
N ALA A 241 -8.47 11.92 -0.31
CA ALA A 241 -7.56 12.97 -0.76
C ALA A 241 -7.43 12.98 -2.30
N ALA A 242 -7.24 11.81 -2.91
CA ALA A 242 -7.08 11.68 -4.35
C ALA A 242 -8.32 12.15 -5.13
N ALA A 243 -9.52 11.95 -4.59
CA ALA A 243 -10.78 12.43 -5.17
C ALA A 243 -10.85 13.96 -5.31
N ARG A 244 -10.07 14.71 -4.52
CA ARG A 244 -9.98 16.19 -4.60
C ARG A 244 -8.83 16.67 -5.48
N GLY A 245 -8.00 15.77 -5.98
CA GLY A 245 -6.76 16.04 -6.70
C GLY A 245 -5.52 15.58 -5.94
N THR A 246 -4.50 15.14 -6.66
CA THR A 246 -3.28 14.54 -6.07
C THR A 246 -2.11 15.51 -5.97
N SER A 247 -2.18 16.67 -6.62
CA SER A 247 -1.15 17.71 -6.55
C SER A 247 -1.72 19.06 -7.02
N TYR A 248 -1.32 20.14 -6.36
CA TYR A 248 -1.87 21.49 -6.59
C TYR A 248 -0.82 22.54 -6.93
N GLY A 249 0.47 22.30 -6.64
CA GLY A 249 1.53 23.30 -6.82
C GLY A 249 1.40 24.56 -5.95
N THR A 250 0.54 24.51 -4.92
CA THR A 250 0.22 25.61 -4.01
C THR A 250 -0.08 25.05 -2.61
N PRO A 251 0.08 25.84 -1.52
CA PRO A 251 -0.10 25.34 -0.16
C PRO A 251 -1.51 24.80 0.14
N THR A 252 -1.58 23.86 1.08
CA THR A 252 -2.80 23.21 1.56
C THR A 252 -2.85 23.20 3.10
N ALA A 253 -4.05 23.12 3.67
CA ALA A 253 -4.22 23.01 5.13
C ALA A 253 -3.52 21.75 5.70
N GLY A 254 -3.52 20.64 4.94
CA GLY A 254 -2.87 19.39 5.34
C GLY A 254 -1.36 19.50 5.55
N GLU A 255 -0.68 20.45 4.90
CA GLU A 255 0.75 20.71 5.15
C GLU A 255 0.97 21.31 6.55
N VAL A 256 0.07 22.19 7.01
CA VAL A 256 0.12 22.78 8.35
C VAL A 256 -0.20 21.73 9.40
N GLU A 257 -1.31 20.99 9.21
CA GLU A 257 -1.72 19.92 10.13
C GLU A 257 -0.61 18.86 10.32
N MET A 258 0.03 18.45 9.22
CA MET A 258 1.17 17.53 9.27
C MET A 258 2.36 18.12 10.03
N ALA A 259 2.68 19.40 9.81
CA ALA A 259 3.79 20.05 10.48
C ALA A 259 3.55 20.19 12.00
N GLU A 260 2.34 20.56 12.40
CA GLU A 260 1.94 20.64 13.81
C GLU A 260 2.01 19.26 14.48
N ALA A 261 1.52 18.21 13.81
CA ALA A 261 1.57 16.85 14.36
C ALA A 261 3.01 16.35 14.56
N ILE A 262 3.91 16.60 13.60
CA ILE A 262 5.31 16.17 13.69
C ILE A 262 6.07 16.95 14.76
N THR A 263 5.93 18.28 14.81
CA THR A 263 6.62 19.12 15.79
C THR A 263 6.13 18.84 17.22
N ALA A 264 4.84 18.52 17.40
CA ALA A 264 4.31 18.04 18.67
C ALA A 264 4.91 16.69 19.09
N ALA A 265 5.12 15.77 18.14
CA ALA A 265 5.73 14.46 18.41
C ALA A 265 7.23 14.52 18.69
N TYR A 266 7.93 15.51 18.12
CA TYR A 266 9.38 15.69 18.25
C TYR A 266 9.72 17.11 18.74
N PRO A 267 9.72 17.36 20.06
CA PRO A 267 9.87 18.70 20.63
C PRO A 267 11.18 19.43 20.30
N SER A 268 12.18 18.74 19.75
CA SER A 268 13.41 19.38 19.25
C SER A 268 13.22 20.11 17.91
N MET A 269 12.12 19.87 17.20
CA MET A 269 11.80 20.51 15.93
C MET A 269 10.94 21.75 16.16
N GLU A 270 11.57 22.92 16.25
CA GLU A 270 10.86 24.22 16.34
C GLU A 270 10.20 24.61 15.01
N LEU A 271 10.86 24.28 13.88
CA LEU A 271 10.39 24.50 12.52
C LEU A 271 10.74 23.28 11.68
N MET A 272 9.95 23.00 10.65
CA MET A 272 10.22 21.89 9.74
C MET A 272 9.90 22.23 8.27
N ARG A 273 10.40 21.38 7.37
CA ARG A 273 10.16 21.45 5.93
C ARG A 273 9.92 20.04 5.38
N LEU A 274 8.80 19.84 4.71
CA LEU A 274 8.52 18.61 3.97
C LEU A 274 9.28 18.61 2.64
N VAL A 275 9.75 17.43 2.24
CA VAL A 275 10.45 17.13 0.97
C VAL A 275 10.02 15.75 0.47
N SER A 276 10.45 15.34 -0.72
CA SER A 276 9.96 14.11 -1.35
C SER A 276 10.74 12.86 -0.95
N SER A 277 11.92 12.99 -0.33
CA SER A 277 12.71 11.83 0.12
C SER A 277 13.63 12.11 1.32
N GLY A 278 14.08 11.03 1.97
CA GLY A 278 15.12 11.11 3.00
C GLY A 278 16.46 11.63 2.47
N THR A 279 16.79 11.37 1.20
CA THR A 279 17.99 11.93 0.54
C THR A 279 17.91 13.45 0.47
N GLU A 280 16.80 14.01 -0.01
CA GLU A 280 16.59 15.46 -0.08
C GLU A 280 16.57 16.12 1.31
N ALA A 281 16.03 15.42 2.31
CA ALA A 281 16.03 15.88 3.69
C ALA A 281 17.48 16.00 4.22
N ALA A 282 18.31 14.98 4.01
CA ALA A 282 19.71 15.00 4.41
C ALA A 282 20.50 16.10 3.66
N MET A 283 20.29 16.24 2.36
CA MET A 283 20.91 17.31 1.54
C MET A 283 20.57 18.69 2.09
N SER A 284 19.29 18.93 2.38
CA SER A 284 18.81 20.21 2.90
C SER A 284 19.35 20.49 4.30
N ALA A 285 19.34 19.49 5.19
CA ALA A 285 19.88 19.63 6.54
C ALA A 285 21.37 19.95 6.54
N ILE A 286 22.17 19.28 5.70
CA ILE A 286 23.60 19.57 5.53
C ILE A 286 23.80 21.00 5.01
N ARG A 287 23.02 21.42 4.01
CA ARG A 287 23.12 22.77 3.46
C ARG A 287 22.77 23.84 4.49
N VAL A 288 21.73 23.62 5.31
CA VAL A 288 21.39 24.50 6.43
C VAL A 288 22.51 24.54 7.46
N ALA A 289 23.09 23.40 7.85
CA ALA A 289 24.20 23.35 8.80
C ALA A 289 25.44 24.11 8.29
N ARG A 290 25.81 23.94 7.02
CA ARG A 290 26.90 24.67 6.38
C ARG A 290 26.62 26.17 6.35
N GLY A 291 25.43 26.59 5.89
CA GLY A 291 25.04 27.99 5.82
C GLY A 291 24.96 28.67 7.19
N ALA A 292 24.47 27.96 8.21
CA ALA A 292 24.36 28.48 9.57
C ALA A 292 25.71 28.63 10.28
N THR A 293 26.66 27.73 10.00
CA THR A 293 27.97 27.73 10.67
C THR A 293 29.08 28.41 9.88
N GLY A 294 28.88 28.61 8.57
CA GLY A 294 29.92 29.07 7.65
C GLY A 294 31.07 28.07 7.48
N ARG A 295 30.84 26.78 7.72
CA ARG A 295 31.86 25.72 7.66
C ARG A 295 31.51 24.72 6.57
N ASP A 296 32.54 24.24 5.86
CA ASP A 296 32.35 23.33 4.73
C ASP A 296 32.30 21.86 5.11
N LEU A 297 33.10 21.47 6.12
CA LEU A 297 33.27 20.07 6.50
C LEU A 297 32.06 19.51 7.26
N ILE A 298 31.69 18.28 6.93
CA ILE A 298 30.76 17.45 7.71
C ILE A 298 31.44 16.19 8.22
N VAL A 299 30.91 15.63 9.31
CA VAL A 299 31.33 14.33 9.84
C VAL A 299 30.18 13.34 9.67
N LYS A 300 30.46 12.16 9.12
CA LYS A 300 29.53 11.02 9.08
C LYS A 300 30.19 9.78 9.66
N PHE A 301 29.39 8.75 9.91
CA PHE A 301 29.87 7.49 10.46
C PHE A 301 29.87 6.38 9.41
N GLU A 302 30.87 5.50 9.47
CA GLU A 302 30.93 4.29 8.66
C GLU A 302 29.71 3.39 8.96
N GLY A 303 29.12 2.81 7.91
CA GLY A 303 27.91 1.98 8.01
C GLY A 303 26.60 2.77 8.07
N CYS A 304 26.62 4.08 8.32
CA CYS A 304 25.42 4.91 8.24
C CYS A 304 25.09 5.31 6.79
N TYR A 305 23.80 5.35 6.47
CA TYR A 305 23.29 5.76 5.17
C TYR A 305 22.35 6.97 5.30
N HIS A 306 22.61 8.01 4.50
CA HIS A 306 21.85 9.26 4.53
C HIS A 306 21.44 9.72 3.12
N GLY A 307 21.20 8.76 2.22
CA GLY A 307 20.96 9.04 0.80
C GLY A 307 22.23 8.97 -0.03
N HIS A 308 22.08 9.23 -1.33
CA HIS A 308 23.14 9.12 -2.33
C HIS A 308 23.58 10.49 -2.88
N ASP A 309 23.51 11.55 -2.07
CA ASP A 309 24.16 12.83 -2.39
C ASP A 309 25.67 12.63 -2.54
N ASP A 310 26.29 13.32 -3.49
CA ASP A 310 27.72 13.18 -3.81
C ASP A 310 28.61 13.38 -2.58
N SER A 311 28.25 14.29 -1.66
CA SER A 311 29.01 14.54 -0.44
C SER A 311 28.97 13.35 0.53
N LEU A 312 28.00 12.44 0.38
CA LEU A 312 27.77 11.32 1.29
C LEU A 312 28.30 9.99 0.75
N LEU A 313 28.53 9.89 -0.56
CA LEU A 313 29.13 8.73 -1.24
C LEU A 313 30.65 8.69 -1.09
N VAL A 314 31.09 8.63 0.16
CA VAL A 314 32.49 8.83 0.58
C VAL A 314 32.89 7.72 1.55
N LYS A 315 34.11 7.18 1.41
CA LYS A 315 34.71 6.24 2.35
C LYS A 315 35.99 6.79 2.97
N ALA A 316 36.40 6.21 4.10
CA ALA A 316 37.69 6.53 4.71
C ALA A 316 38.82 6.13 3.74
N GLY A 317 39.77 7.04 3.49
CA GLY A 317 40.97 6.72 2.71
C GLY A 317 42.00 5.94 3.54
N SER A 318 42.94 5.30 2.85
CA SER A 318 44.01 4.50 3.45
C SER A 318 45.02 5.30 4.29
N GLY A 319 44.94 6.64 4.28
CA GLY A 319 45.81 7.55 5.04
C GLY A 319 45.31 7.95 6.42
N GLY A 320 44.36 7.21 7.01
CA GLY A 320 43.66 7.61 8.22
C GLY A 320 42.52 8.60 7.93
N ALA A 321 41.70 8.91 8.95
CA ALA A 321 40.44 9.66 8.86
C ALA A 321 40.53 11.08 8.23
N THR A 322 41.71 11.51 7.81
CA THR A 322 42.05 12.83 7.29
C THR A 322 41.85 13.00 5.79
N PHE A 323 41.86 11.94 4.99
CA PHE A 323 41.65 12.04 3.54
C PHE A 323 40.58 11.06 3.06
N SER A 324 39.34 11.53 2.99
CA SER A 324 38.26 10.71 2.44
C SER A 324 38.32 10.65 0.92
N ILE A 325 37.96 9.49 0.36
CA ILE A 325 37.97 9.25 -1.09
C ILE A 325 36.54 8.95 -1.58
N PRO A 326 36.22 9.28 -2.85
CA PRO A 326 34.96 8.90 -3.46
C PRO A 326 34.72 7.38 -3.37
N ASP A 327 33.49 6.99 -3.05
CA ASP A 327 33.06 5.58 -3.06
C ASP A 327 32.31 5.19 -4.33
N SER A 328 32.00 6.17 -5.20
CA SER A 328 31.43 5.97 -6.53
C SER A 328 32.25 6.73 -7.58
N ARG A 329 32.41 6.13 -8.77
CA ARG A 329 33.24 6.67 -9.87
C ARG A 329 32.77 8.03 -10.38
N GLY A 330 31.49 8.36 -10.22
CA GLY A 330 30.91 9.62 -10.69
C GLY A 330 31.11 10.82 -9.75
N VAL A 331 31.64 10.60 -8.55
CA VAL A 331 31.73 11.63 -7.51
C VAL A 331 33.10 12.34 -7.60
N PRO A 332 33.13 13.66 -7.84
CA PRO A 332 34.37 14.43 -7.83
C PRO A 332 35.09 14.37 -6.48
N GLU A 333 36.41 14.22 -6.51
CA GLU A 333 37.23 14.17 -5.30
C GLU A 333 37.10 15.46 -4.46
N SER A 334 36.88 16.61 -5.12
CA SER A 334 36.66 17.89 -4.45
C SER A 334 35.45 17.88 -3.51
N LEU A 335 34.38 17.16 -3.87
CA LEU A 335 33.20 17.01 -3.01
C LEU A 335 33.47 15.99 -1.89
N ALA A 336 34.15 14.89 -2.21
CA ALA A 336 34.48 13.86 -1.22
C ALA A 336 35.36 14.40 -0.07
N ARG A 337 36.27 15.33 -0.37
CA ARG A 337 37.11 16.00 0.64
C ARG A 337 36.33 16.85 1.65
N LEU A 338 35.06 17.18 1.38
CA LEU A 338 34.22 17.94 2.31
C LEU A 338 33.54 17.09 3.38
N THR A 339 33.80 15.78 3.38
CA THR A 339 33.17 14.82 4.28
C THR A 339 34.21 13.97 4.98
N VAL A 340 34.23 14.04 6.31
CA VAL A 340 35.08 13.22 7.17
C VAL A 340 34.30 12.00 7.63
N THR A 341 34.90 10.81 7.56
CA THR A 341 34.26 9.56 8.04
C THR A 341 34.92 9.09 9.34
N ALA A 342 34.11 8.85 10.37
CA ALA A 342 34.53 8.25 11.63
C ALA A 342 33.93 6.83 11.80
N PRO A 343 34.54 5.93 12.56
CA PRO A 343 33.91 4.67 12.95
C PRO A 343 32.65 4.93 13.78
N PHE A 344 31.57 4.21 13.51
CA PHE A 344 30.38 4.26 14.35
C PHE A 344 30.70 3.78 15.77
N ASN A 345 30.08 4.39 16.79
CA ASN A 345 30.34 4.13 18.21
C ASN A 345 31.77 4.42 18.72
N ASP A 346 32.59 5.19 18.00
CA ASP A 346 33.91 5.61 18.46
C ASP A 346 33.98 7.12 18.79
N LEU A 347 33.75 7.46 20.06
CA LEU A 347 33.87 8.84 20.55
C LEU A 347 35.31 9.35 20.58
N GLY A 348 36.30 8.46 20.69
CA GLY A 348 37.72 8.83 20.67
C GLY A 348 38.12 9.39 19.31
N ALA A 349 37.74 8.69 18.23
CA ALA A 349 37.92 9.14 16.85
C ALA A 349 37.25 10.49 16.60
N VAL A 350 36.01 10.68 17.06
CA VAL A 350 35.30 11.96 16.95
C VAL A 350 36.05 13.09 17.66
N ARG A 351 36.52 12.87 18.89
CA ARG A 351 37.30 13.89 19.62
C ARG A 351 38.58 14.27 18.87
N THR A 352 39.27 13.30 18.28
CA THR A 352 40.47 13.55 17.48
C THR A 352 40.16 14.38 16.23
N ILE A 353 39.08 14.07 15.51
CA ILE A 353 38.63 14.83 14.33
C ILE A 353 38.38 16.30 14.69
N PHE A 354 37.62 16.57 15.76
CA PHE A 354 37.28 17.93 16.17
C PHE A 354 38.51 18.73 16.67
N ARG A 355 39.47 18.07 17.32
CA ARG A 355 40.74 18.71 17.72
C ARG A 355 41.58 19.05 16.48
N GLY A 356 41.81 18.10 15.58
CA GLY A 356 42.61 18.32 14.37
C GLY A 356 42.03 19.37 13.42
N ALA A 357 40.70 19.48 13.32
CA ALA A 357 40.03 20.53 12.55
C ALA A 357 40.26 21.94 13.12
N SER A 358 40.56 22.06 14.40
CA SER A 358 40.87 23.33 15.06
C SER A 358 42.29 23.82 14.74
N ASP A 359 43.22 22.88 14.55
CA ASP A 359 44.64 23.16 14.29
C ASP A 359 44.95 23.38 12.80
N ALA A 360 44.15 22.81 11.89
CA ALA A 360 44.36 22.87 10.44
C ALA A 360 43.90 24.17 9.74
N GLY A 361 43.41 25.17 10.49
CA GLY A 361 43.10 26.49 9.94
C GLY A 361 42.04 26.49 8.83
N PHE A 362 41.07 25.56 8.87
CA PHE A 362 39.99 25.53 7.88
C PHE A 362 39.26 26.88 7.84
N PRO A 363 39.02 27.43 6.64
CA PRO A 363 38.47 28.78 6.49
C PRO A 363 37.13 28.87 7.23
N ARG A 364 37.06 29.79 8.19
CA ARG A 364 35.80 30.21 8.78
C ARG A 364 35.13 31.09 7.71
N GLY A 365 34.05 30.60 7.12
CA GLY A 365 33.17 31.45 6.29
C GLY A 365 32.73 32.69 7.09
N PRO A 366 32.34 33.78 6.41
CA PRO A 366 32.01 35.04 7.06
C PRO A 366 30.91 34.83 8.10
N ALA A 367 31.26 34.96 9.38
CA ALA A 367 30.33 34.90 10.48
C ALA A 367 29.47 36.16 10.46
N GLY A 368 28.17 36.06 10.17
CA GLY A 368 27.27 37.19 10.44
C GLY A 368 25.95 37.36 9.69
N ALA A 369 25.32 36.34 9.09
CA ALA A 369 24.07 36.58 8.34
C ALA A 369 22.76 36.06 8.95
N LEU A 370 22.78 35.17 9.96
CA LEU A 370 21.54 34.50 10.40
C LEU A 370 20.88 35.05 11.68
N HIS A 371 21.42 36.11 12.28
CA HIS A 371 20.73 36.76 13.42
C HIS A 371 19.69 37.82 13.00
N ALA A 372 19.61 38.16 11.71
CA ALA A 372 18.66 39.15 11.19
C ALA A 372 17.27 38.58 10.86
N ALA A 373 17.11 37.26 10.71
CA ALA A 373 15.81 36.64 10.36
C ALA A 373 14.87 36.41 11.57
N ARG A 374 15.29 36.77 12.80
CA ARG A 374 14.47 36.58 14.02
C ARG A 374 13.61 37.79 14.40
N ARG A 375 13.65 38.89 13.65
CA ARG A 375 12.75 40.05 13.86
C ARG A 375 12.37 40.70 12.53
N GLY A 376 11.26 40.24 11.96
CA GLY A 376 10.44 40.98 11.00
C GLY A 376 11.00 41.11 9.59
N VAL A 377 10.47 40.29 8.67
CA VAL A 377 10.25 40.73 7.28
C VAL A 377 8.89 40.20 6.85
N ASP A 378 8.01 41.16 6.60
CA ASP A 378 6.79 41.09 5.81
C ASP A 378 7.19 40.77 4.35
N LEU A 379 6.56 39.74 3.78
CA LEU A 379 6.62 39.22 2.39
C LEU A 379 7.89 38.49 1.93
#